data_AF-A0AAD7HM78-F1
#
_entry.id   AF-A0AAD7HM78-F1
#
_cell.length_a   1.000
_cell.length_b   1.000
_cell.length_c   1.000
_cell.angle_alpha   90.00
_cell.angle_beta   90.00
_cell.angle_gamma   90.00
#
_symmetry.space_group_name_H-M   'P 1'
#
loop_
_entity.id
_entity.type
_entity.pdbx_description
1 polymer ?
#
loop_
_entity_poly.entity_id
_entity_poly.type
_entity_poly.pdbx_seq_one_letter_code
_entity_poly.pdbx_strand_id
1 'polypeptide(L)'
;MIQILNHLRLNATDWILEGLENVKYFYDLRLLQYAPLIAKLDSQSIILPGFAVCAVLVALVFRVSKGPKHPSNPSESLLALFSVIAPTSVAWPREYTRLVDYSASPRSKTVAVSMESFIDGLCGGIIEVRNCTDLPDLFSDKLVVYGWRITLALDSSWNLTVLRWVVGSHFAWTRTQPAPKHKTLKRAHGASIPKEDTTADSLSCSLTANVHLDLDRIPFSHFETSLLQLRATLAPGTFATLEFTTPAAHVAFLSPQFNICAVPFLPRQHIRSPSTVRPATPLLGSVHRVLELLTAGPSAFALENVSNVSRTYAEALGAAAARLKDDRAARTAFIQQWEITGWREQRLMMGWEAALFSVGYLTRWVVVVRK
;
A
#
# COMPACT_ATOMS: atom_id res chain seq x y z
N MET A 1 16.56 21.41 -15.95
CA MET A 1 15.10 21.67 -15.83
C MET A 1 14.32 21.15 -17.04
N ILE A 2 14.65 21.56 -18.27
CA ILE A 2 13.98 21.07 -19.50
C ILE A 2 14.24 19.57 -19.76
N GLN A 3 15.45 19.05 -19.50
CA GLN A 3 15.73 17.61 -19.61
C GLN A 3 15.01 16.75 -18.55
N ILE A 4 14.77 17.29 -17.35
CA ILE A 4 14.00 16.62 -16.28
C ILE A 4 12.51 16.58 -16.65
N LEU A 5 11.99 17.67 -17.24
CA LEU A 5 10.63 17.70 -17.79
C LEU A 5 10.45 16.74 -18.95
N ASN A 6 11.46 16.55 -19.82
CA ASN A 6 11.39 15.59 -20.92
C ASN A 6 11.47 14.13 -20.44
N HIS A 7 12.25 13.83 -19.40
CA HIS A 7 12.34 12.48 -18.84
C HIS A 7 11.08 12.10 -18.02
N LEU A 8 10.51 13.06 -17.29
CA LEU A 8 9.20 12.90 -16.63
C LEU A 8 8.06 12.80 -17.63
N ARG A 9 8.15 13.50 -18.77
CA ARG A 9 7.17 13.41 -19.85
C ARG A 9 7.18 12.02 -20.48
N LEU A 10 8.35 11.42 -20.73
CA LEU A 10 8.47 10.07 -21.30
C LEU A 10 7.93 8.98 -20.35
N ASN A 11 8.31 9.02 -19.06
CA ASN A 11 7.81 8.04 -18.10
C ASN A 11 6.33 8.24 -17.77
N ALA A 12 5.84 9.48 -17.66
CA ALA A 12 4.42 9.72 -17.46
C ALA A 12 3.61 9.36 -18.71
N THR A 13 4.12 9.58 -19.93
CA THR A 13 3.45 9.12 -21.14
C THR A 13 3.42 7.61 -21.22
N ASP A 14 4.47 6.90 -20.79
CA ASP A 14 4.45 5.43 -20.81
C ASP A 14 3.46 4.86 -19.79
N TRP A 15 3.35 5.47 -18.59
CA TRP A 15 2.36 5.07 -17.58
C TRP A 15 0.93 5.45 -17.95
N ILE A 16 0.76 6.62 -18.59
CA ILE A 16 -0.53 7.06 -19.14
C ILE A 16 -0.89 6.22 -20.37
N LEU A 17 0.06 5.84 -21.22
CA LEU A 17 -0.16 4.99 -22.38
C LEU A 17 -0.42 3.55 -21.98
N GLU A 18 0.26 3.00 -20.98
CA GLU A 18 0.01 1.66 -20.44
C GLU A 18 -1.33 1.63 -19.67
N GLY A 19 -1.65 2.69 -18.92
CA GLY A 19 -2.98 2.89 -18.35
C GLY A 19 -4.07 3.06 -19.41
N LEU A 20 -3.79 3.83 -20.47
CA LEU A 20 -4.69 4.02 -21.61
C LEU A 20 -4.76 2.78 -22.49
N GLU A 21 -3.73 1.92 -22.56
CA GLU A 21 -3.71 0.66 -23.32
C GLU A 21 -4.51 -0.41 -22.59
N ASN A 22 -4.42 -0.45 -21.25
CA ASN A 22 -5.31 -1.26 -20.42
C ASN A 22 -6.78 -0.79 -20.52
N VAL A 23 -7.00 0.52 -20.71
CA VAL A 23 -8.33 1.08 -21.04
C VAL A 23 -8.71 0.81 -22.52
N LYS A 24 -7.76 0.87 -23.45
CA LYS A 24 -7.95 0.66 -24.90
C LYS A 24 -8.34 -0.77 -25.21
N TYR A 25 -7.74 -1.74 -24.52
CA TYR A 25 -8.10 -3.16 -24.61
C TYR A 25 -9.57 -3.40 -24.20
N PHE A 26 -10.14 -2.50 -23.38
CA PHE A 26 -11.53 -2.57 -22.92
C PHE A 26 -12.52 -1.84 -23.85
N TYR A 27 -12.06 -0.98 -24.76
CA TYR A 27 -12.92 -0.03 -25.49
C TYR A 27 -12.66 0.07 -27.01
N ASP A 28 -11.95 -0.89 -27.61
CA ASP A 28 -11.44 -0.83 -29.00
C ASP A 28 -12.49 -0.91 -30.13
N LEU A 29 -13.75 -0.60 -29.87
CA LEU A 29 -14.80 -0.54 -30.90
C LEU A 29 -15.53 0.81 -31.02
N ARG A 30 -15.23 1.82 -30.19
CA ARG A 30 -15.92 3.14 -30.29
C ARG A 30 -15.02 4.38 -30.30
N LEU A 31 -13.75 4.28 -29.92
CA LEU A 31 -12.83 5.44 -29.88
C LEU A 31 -12.29 5.87 -31.26
N LEU A 32 -12.27 4.96 -32.24
CA LEU A 32 -11.82 5.27 -33.62
C LEU A 32 -12.69 6.31 -34.34
N GLN A 33 -13.93 6.54 -33.90
CA GLN A 33 -14.82 7.55 -34.50
C GLN A 33 -14.48 9.00 -34.09
N TYR A 34 -13.72 9.22 -33.02
CA TYR A 34 -13.50 10.55 -32.45
C TYR A 34 -12.06 11.09 -32.58
N ALA A 35 -11.14 10.29 -33.13
CA ALA A 35 -9.74 10.67 -33.36
C ALA A 35 -9.53 12.01 -34.12
N PRO A 36 -10.29 12.37 -35.17
CA PRO A 36 -10.05 13.63 -35.89
C PRO A 36 -10.49 14.89 -35.13
N LEU A 37 -11.32 14.75 -34.08
CA LEU A 37 -11.73 15.87 -33.22
C LEU A 37 -10.66 16.22 -32.16
N ILE A 38 -9.83 15.25 -31.77
CA ILE A 38 -8.80 15.41 -30.74
C ILE A 38 -7.56 16.13 -31.30
N ALA A 39 -7.28 15.98 -32.60
CA ALA A 39 -6.08 16.55 -33.25
C ALA A 39 -6.11 18.09 -33.42
N LYS A 40 -7.23 18.77 -33.13
CA LYS A 40 -7.40 20.22 -33.32
C LYS A 40 -7.33 21.05 -32.02
N LEU A 41 -7.05 20.43 -30.88
CA LEU A 41 -7.08 21.10 -29.57
C LEU A 41 -5.67 21.48 -29.10
N ASP A 42 -5.49 22.79 -28.89
CA ASP A 42 -4.23 23.42 -28.48
C ASP A 42 -3.81 23.03 -27.04
N SER A 43 -2.50 22.92 -26.84
CA SER A 43 -1.84 22.17 -25.76
C SER A 43 -2.06 22.68 -24.33
N GLN A 44 -2.61 23.88 -24.13
CA GLN A 44 -2.89 24.45 -22.81
C GLN A 44 -4.35 24.28 -22.35
N SER A 45 -5.25 23.82 -23.22
CA SER A 45 -6.68 23.63 -22.92
C SER A 45 -7.05 22.17 -22.61
N ILE A 46 -6.07 21.25 -22.58
CA ILE A 46 -6.27 19.79 -22.56
C ILE A 46 -6.71 19.23 -21.20
N ILE A 47 -6.41 19.94 -20.09
CA ILE A 47 -6.60 19.37 -18.75
C ILE A 47 -8.10 19.29 -18.39
N LEU A 48 -8.90 20.29 -18.73
CA LEU A 48 -10.32 20.34 -18.37
C LEU A 48 -11.21 19.32 -19.10
N PRO A 49 -11.16 19.17 -20.44
CA PRO A 49 -12.00 18.22 -21.16
C PRO A 49 -11.60 16.76 -20.90
N GLY A 50 -10.31 16.49 -20.64
CA GLY A 50 -9.85 15.15 -20.24
C GLY A 50 -10.48 14.68 -18.93
N PHE A 51 -10.54 15.56 -17.91
CA PHE A 51 -11.21 15.26 -16.65
C PHE A 51 -12.72 15.04 -16.81
N ALA A 52 -13.38 15.83 -17.67
CA ALA A 52 -14.81 15.69 -17.93
C ALA A 52 -15.14 14.36 -18.63
N VAL A 53 -14.33 13.93 -19.61
CA VAL A 53 -14.50 12.65 -20.29
C VAL A 53 -14.26 11.49 -19.32
N CYS A 54 -13.22 11.55 -18.48
CA CYS A 54 -13.00 10.55 -17.43
C CYS A 54 -14.17 10.50 -16.44
N ALA A 55 -14.71 11.63 -15.99
CA ALA A 55 -15.85 11.68 -15.08
C ALA A 55 -17.13 11.07 -15.68
N VAL A 56 -17.40 11.32 -16.96
CA VAL A 56 -18.55 10.75 -17.68
C VAL A 56 -18.39 9.25 -17.89
N LEU A 57 -17.18 8.78 -18.24
CA LEU A 57 -16.90 7.35 -18.39
C LEU A 57 -17.04 6.62 -17.05
N VAL A 58 -16.56 7.21 -15.96
CA VAL A 58 -16.75 6.70 -14.60
C VAL A 58 -18.24 6.61 -14.26
N ALA A 59 -19.02 7.67 -14.51
CA ALA A 59 -20.46 7.69 -14.25
C ALA A 59 -21.26 6.64 -15.06
N LEU A 60 -20.81 6.31 -16.28
CA LEU A 60 -21.42 5.28 -17.12
C LEU A 60 -21.13 3.86 -16.62
N VAL A 61 -19.92 3.60 -16.10
CA VAL A 61 -19.56 2.32 -15.47
C VAL A 61 -20.40 2.09 -14.20
N PHE A 62 -20.68 3.13 -13.43
CA PHE A 62 -21.50 3.05 -12.22
C PHE A 62 -22.99 2.73 -12.48
N ARG A 63 -23.53 3.01 -13.67
CA ARG A 63 -24.96 2.82 -13.98
C ARG A 63 -25.36 1.39 -14.36
N VAL A 64 -24.42 0.48 -14.57
CA VAL A 64 -24.69 -0.90 -15.06
C VAL A 64 -24.69 -1.95 -13.94
N SER A 65 -24.61 -1.55 -12.66
CA SER A 65 -24.69 -2.49 -11.55
C SER A 65 -26.12 -3.00 -11.36
N LYS A 66 -26.42 -4.14 -11.99
CA LYS A 66 -27.72 -4.81 -11.90
C LYS A 66 -27.95 -5.28 -10.48
N GLY A 67 -29.08 -4.86 -9.90
CA GLY A 67 -29.52 -5.26 -8.57
C GLY A 67 -29.62 -6.78 -8.42
N PRO A 68 -29.24 -7.33 -7.26
CA PRO A 68 -29.19 -8.76 -7.03
C PRO A 68 -30.60 -9.38 -6.97
N LYS A 69 -30.70 -10.63 -7.44
CA LYS A 69 -31.90 -11.47 -7.38
C LYS A 69 -31.88 -12.29 -6.09
N HIS A 70 -33.09 -12.55 -5.58
CA HIS A 70 -33.45 -13.21 -4.32
C HIS A 70 -32.48 -14.33 -3.85
N PRO A 71 -32.08 -14.35 -2.56
CA PRO A 71 -31.09 -15.29 -2.04
C PRO A 71 -31.58 -16.74 -1.89
N SER A 72 -30.65 -17.68 -2.04
CA SER A 72 -30.71 -19.04 -1.48
C SER A 72 -30.57 -19.01 0.05
N ASN A 73 -30.92 -20.11 0.74
CA ASN A 73 -30.82 -20.30 2.20
C ASN A 73 -29.67 -19.49 2.86
N PRO A 74 -29.98 -18.34 3.50
CA PRO A 74 -28.97 -17.39 4.01
C PRO A 74 -28.12 -17.96 5.15
N SER A 75 -28.52 -19.12 5.71
CA SER A 75 -27.81 -19.76 6.82
C SER A 75 -26.41 -20.26 6.43
N GLU A 76 -26.22 -20.88 5.27
CA GLU A 76 -24.94 -21.53 4.93
C GLU A 76 -23.83 -20.53 4.60
N SER A 77 -24.13 -19.49 3.82
CA SER A 77 -23.17 -18.44 3.47
C SER A 77 -22.75 -17.62 4.69
N LEU A 78 -23.70 -17.34 5.59
CA LEU A 78 -23.41 -16.71 6.88
C LEU A 78 -22.50 -17.60 7.74
N LEU A 79 -22.78 -18.91 7.84
CA LEU A 79 -21.93 -19.85 8.59
C LEU A 79 -20.51 -19.93 8.03
N ALA A 80 -20.35 -19.90 6.70
CA ALA A 80 -19.04 -19.80 6.07
C ALA A 80 -18.34 -18.49 6.43
N LEU A 81 -19.02 -17.34 6.30
CA LEU A 81 -18.43 -16.06 6.67
C LEU A 81 -18.04 -16.01 8.16
N PHE A 82 -18.89 -16.55 9.04
CA PHE A 82 -18.67 -16.65 10.49
C PHE A 82 -17.41 -17.42 10.88
N SER A 83 -16.99 -18.37 10.05
CA SER A 83 -15.78 -19.17 10.29
C SER A 83 -14.49 -18.38 10.06
N VAL A 84 -14.56 -17.30 9.27
CA VAL A 84 -13.42 -16.43 8.95
C VAL A 84 -13.48 -15.15 9.78
N ILE A 85 -14.67 -14.57 9.90
CA ILE A 85 -14.92 -13.29 10.56
C ILE A 85 -15.93 -13.50 11.69
N ALA A 86 -15.59 -13.08 12.91
CA ALA A 86 -16.50 -13.10 14.05
C ALA A 86 -16.96 -11.68 14.40
N PRO A 87 -18.26 -11.42 14.62
CA PRO A 87 -18.70 -10.17 15.23
C PRO A 87 -18.21 -10.12 16.69
N THR A 88 -17.82 -8.94 17.15
CA THR A 88 -17.42 -8.72 18.55
C THR A 88 -18.63 -8.55 19.49
N SER A 89 -19.79 -8.24 18.93
CA SER A 89 -21.06 -8.15 19.64
C SER A 89 -21.95 -9.37 19.37
N VAL A 90 -22.99 -9.54 20.19
CA VAL A 90 -23.91 -10.69 20.13
C VAL A 90 -24.68 -10.76 18.79
N ALA A 91 -24.83 -9.63 18.09
CA ALA A 91 -25.55 -9.54 16.83
C ALA A 91 -24.64 -9.03 15.71
N TRP A 92 -24.77 -9.59 14.50
CA TRP A 92 -24.10 -9.02 13.34
C TRP A 92 -24.57 -7.58 13.11
N PRO A 93 -23.65 -6.68 12.72
CA PRO A 93 -24.03 -5.38 12.19
C PRO A 93 -24.90 -5.58 10.95
N ARG A 94 -25.91 -4.71 10.81
CA ARG A 94 -26.90 -4.79 9.71
C ARG A 94 -26.24 -4.64 8.33
N GLU A 95 -25.10 -3.97 8.29
CA GLU A 95 -24.28 -3.76 7.11
C GLU A 95 -23.75 -5.10 6.59
N TYR A 96 -23.27 -5.97 7.47
CA TYR A 96 -22.72 -7.29 7.10
C TYR A 96 -23.80 -8.29 6.71
N THR A 97 -24.94 -8.28 7.40
CA THR A 97 -26.07 -9.15 7.00
C THR A 97 -26.56 -8.78 5.61
N ARG A 98 -26.69 -7.48 5.32
CA ARG A 98 -27.03 -7.00 3.98
C ARG A 98 -25.96 -7.35 2.95
N LEU A 99 -24.67 -7.21 3.30
CA LEU A 99 -23.58 -7.58 2.40
C LEU A 99 -23.64 -9.06 2.02
N VAL A 100 -23.92 -9.95 2.98
CA VAL A 100 -24.06 -11.38 2.69
C VAL A 100 -25.28 -11.64 1.81
N ASP A 101 -26.42 -11.01 2.11
CA ASP A 101 -27.64 -11.17 1.32
C ASP A 101 -27.49 -10.65 -0.12
N TYR A 102 -26.69 -9.60 -0.33
CA TYR A 102 -26.48 -9.00 -1.65
C TYR A 102 -25.33 -9.62 -2.45
N SER A 103 -24.30 -10.11 -1.78
CA SER A 103 -23.09 -10.65 -2.42
C SER A 103 -23.13 -12.17 -2.59
N ALA A 104 -23.98 -12.88 -1.86
CA ALA A 104 -24.13 -14.32 -2.00
C ALA A 104 -24.76 -14.64 -3.36
N SER A 105 -23.93 -15.02 -4.32
CA SER A 105 -24.39 -15.61 -5.57
C SER A 105 -24.62 -17.11 -5.33
N PRO A 106 -25.87 -17.60 -5.34
CA PRO A 106 -26.16 -19.01 -5.07
C PRO A 106 -25.49 -19.94 -6.07
N ARG A 107 -25.34 -19.46 -7.31
CA ARG A 107 -24.78 -20.24 -8.42
C ARG A 107 -23.27 -20.40 -8.32
N SER A 108 -22.57 -19.36 -7.84
CA SER A 108 -21.11 -19.39 -7.73
C SER A 108 -20.62 -19.75 -6.33
N LYS A 109 -21.53 -19.86 -5.34
CA LYS A 109 -21.21 -20.04 -3.92
C LYS A 109 -20.09 -19.09 -3.48
N THR A 110 -20.25 -17.81 -3.78
CA THR A 110 -19.27 -16.76 -3.46
C THR A 110 -19.89 -15.76 -2.52
N VAL A 111 -19.18 -15.39 -1.45
CA VAL A 111 -19.50 -14.27 -0.57
C VAL A 111 -18.43 -13.20 -0.78
N ALA A 112 -18.84 -12.03 -1.23
CA ALA A 112 -17.93 -10.92 -1.50
C ALA A 112 -18.08 -9.85 -0.42
N VAL A 113 -17.01 -9.61 0.35
CA VAL A 113 -17.01 -8.65 1.45
C VAL A 113 -16.38 -7.35 0.96
N SER A 114 -17.10 -6.22 1.06
CA SER A 114 -16.53 -4.91 0.73
C SER A 114 -15.25 -4.68 1.55
N MET A 115 -14.18 -4.32 0.86
CA MET A 115 -12.88 -4.06 1.46
C MET A 115 -12.91 -2.88 2.43
N GLU A 116 -13.71 -1.84 2.12
CA GLU A 116 -13.93 -0.69 3.00
C GLU A 116 -14.59 -1.11 4.31
N SER A 117 -15.73 -1.79 4.19
CA SER A 117 -16.46 -2.30 5.36
C SER A 117 -15.60 -3.26 6.17
N PHE A 118 -14.83 -4.14 5.52
CA PHE A 118 -13.92 -5.08 6.18
C PHE A 118 -12.85 -4.37 7.02
N ILE A 119 -12.16 -3.39 6.46
CA ILE A 119 -11.10 -2.65 7.17
C ILE A 119 -11.71 -1.81 8.31
N ASP A 120 -12.77 -1.05 8.04
CA ASP A 120 -13.41 -0.20 9.05
C ASP A 120 -14.01 -1.04 10.18
N GLY A 121 -14.62 -2.18 9.85
CA GLY A 121 -15.16 -3.12 10.83
C GLY A 121 -14.09 -3.73 11.73
N LEU A 122 -12.89 -4.03 11.19
CA LEU A 122 -11.77 -4.55 11.97
C LEU A 122 -11.10 -3.47 12.83
N CYS A 123 -10.86 -2.27 12.28
CA CYS A 123 -10.29 -1.14 13.00
C CYS A 123 -11.23 -0.65 14.11
N GLY A 124 -12.53 -0.55 13.82
CA GLY A 124 -13.57 -0.25 14.81
C GLY A 124 -13.80 -1.39 15.81
N GLY A 125 -13.30 -2.59 15.51
CA GLY A 125 -13.54 -3.84 16.24
C GLY A 125 -15.02 -4.14 16.40
N ILE A 126 -15.76 -3.93 15.33
CA ILE A 126 -17.11 -4.43 15.09
C ILE A 126 -17.03 -5.91 14.70
N ILE A 127 -15.99 -6.27 13.96
CA ILE A 127 -15.64 -7.63 13.58
C ILE A 127 -14.19 -7.93 13.96
N GLU A 128 -13.85 -9.21 14.02
CA GLU A 128 -12.49 -9.72 14.20
C GLU A 128 -12.24 -10.87 13.21
N VAL A 129 -11.05 -10.91 12.62
CA VAL A 129 -10.60 -12.10 11.86
C VAL A 129 -10.27 -13.19 12.86
N ARG A 130 -10.91 -14.36 12.73
CA ARG A 130 -10.68 -15.48 13.65
C ARG A 130 -9.25 -15.99 13.58
N ASN A 131 -8.72 -16.08 12.37
CA ASN A 131 -7.37 -16.56 12.12
C ASN A 131 -6.67 -15.71 11.06
N CYS A 132 -5.61 -15.00 11.45
CA CYS A 132 -4.84 -14.17 10.52
C CYS A 132 -4.13 -15.00 9.45
N THR A 133 -3.95 -16.32 9.65
CA THR A 133 -3.38 -17.20 8.61
C THR A 133 -4.30 -17.38 7.41
N ASP A 134 -5.57 -16.96 7.50
CA ASP A 134 -6.54 -17.04 6.41
C ASP A 134 -6.43 -15.84 5.46
N LEU A 135 -5.74 -14.75 5.87
CA LEU A 135 -5.56 -13.55 5.05
C LEU A 135 -4.84 -13.81 3.72
N PRO A 136 -3.75 -14.63 3.66
CA PRO A 136 -3.13 -15.01 2.39
C PRO A 136 -4.11 -15.65 1.40
N ASP A 137 -4.93 -16.60 1.87
CA ASP A 137 -5.92 -17.27 1.02
C ASP A 137 -7.05 -16.31 0.63
N LEU A 138 -7.41 -15.38 1.52
CA LEU A 138 -8.38 -14.31 1.23
C LEU A 138 -7.87 -13.36 0.14
N PHE A 139 -6.60 -12.96 0.18
CA PHE A 139 -6.00 -12.03 -0.81
C PHE A 139 -5.78 -12.67 -2.17
N SER A 140 -5.63 -13.98 -2.21
CA SER A 140 -5.44 -14.75 -3.46
C SER A 140 -6.74 -15.32 -4.02
N ASP A 141 -7.90 -14.94 -3.45
CA ASP A 141 -9.23 -15.45 -3.79
C ASP A 141 -9.35 -17.00 -3.71
N LYS A 142 -8.53 -17.61 -2.84
CA LYS A 142 -8.45 -19.07 -2.62
C LYS A 142 -9.16 -19.51 -1.34
N LEU A 143 -9.60 -18.58 -0.48
CA LEU A 143 -10.27 -18.92 0.76
C LEU A 143 -11.64 -19.54 0.49
N VAL A 144 -11.77 -20.83 0.81
CA VAL A 144 -13.02 -21.60 0.67
C VAL A 144 -13.36 -22.23 2.01
N VAL A 145 -14.56 -21.93 2.53
CA VAL A 145 -15.05 -22.53 3.78
C VAL A 145 -16.47 -23.04 3.59
N TYR A 146 -16.73 -24.29 4.02
CA TYR A 146 -18.00 -25.00 3.80
C TYR A 146 -18.47 -24.96 2.33
N GLY A 147 -17.53 -24.99 1.38
CA GLY A 147 -17.82 -24.92 -0.05
C GLY A 147 -18.21 -23.53 -0.57
N TRP A 148 -18.14 -22.49 0.26
CA TRP A 148 -18.32 -21.09 -0.14
C TRP A 148 -16.96 -20.42 -0.29
N ARG A 149 -16.72 -19.78 -1.44
CA ARG A 149 -15.55 -18.92 -1.66
C ARG A 149 -15.79 -17.56 -1.01
N ILE A 150 -14.84 -17.09 -0.22
CA ILE A 150 -14.90 -15.78 0.42
C ILE A 150 -13.86 -14.89 -0.27
N THR A 151 -14.30 -13.76 -0.81
CA THR A 151 -13.45 -12.83 -1.58
C THR A 151 -13.60 -11.42 -1.04
N LEU A 152 -12.55 -10.59 -1.21
CA LEU A 152 -12.64 -9.17 -0.94
C LEU A 152 -13.12 -8.43 -2.19
N ALA A 153 -14.30 -7.82 -2.12
CA ALA A 153 -14.79 -6.94 -3.14
C ALA A 153 -14.10 -5.58 -3.02
N LEU A 154 -13.36 -5.20 -4.07
CA LEU A 154 -12.84 -3.85 -4.19
C LEU A 154 -13.90 -2.96 -4.85
N ASP A 155 -14.44 -2.05 -4.05
CA ASP A 155 -15.30 -1.01 -4.56
C ASP A 155 -14.48 -0.06 -5.45
N SER A 156 -15.05 0.46 -6.52
CA SER A 156 -14.36 1.37 -7.44
C SER A 156 -13.91 2.69 -6.77
N SER A 157 -14.49 3.03 -5.61
CA SER A 157 -14.01 4.10 -4.73
C SER A 157 -12.57 3.86 -4.29
N TRP A 158 -12.15 2.61 -4.06
CA TRP A 158 -10.78 2.27 -3.65
C TRP A 158 -9.75 2.63 -4.70
N ASN A 159 -10.03 2.38 -5.99
CA ASN A 159 -9.13 2.78 -7.08
C ASN A 159 -8.86 4.28 -7.02
N LEU A 160 -9.91 5.09 -6.81
CA LEU A 160 -9.78 6.55 -6.71
C LEU A 160 -9.05 6.97 -5.44
N THR A 161 -9.31 6.32 -4.30
CA THR A 161 -8.62 6.58 -3.04
C THR A 161 -7.12 6.29 -3.16
N VAL A 162 -6.76 5.12 -3.67
CA VAL A 162 -5.37 4.69 -3.87
C VAL A 162 -4.68 5.60 -4.88
N LEU A 163 -5.29 5.86 -6.04
CA LEU A 163 -4.73 6.76 -7.05
C LEU A 163 -4.51 8.18 -6.48
N ARG A 164 -5.51 8.73 -5.77
CA ARG A 164 -5.40 10.05 -5.15
C ARG A 164 -4.28 10.09 -4.12
N TRP A 165 -4.10 9.02 -3.34
CA TRP A 165 -3.00 8.92 -2.39
C TRP A 165 -1.64 8.79 -3.09
N VAL A 166 -1.50 7.94 -4.12
CA VAL A 166 -0.25 7.81 -4.90
C VAL A 166 0.15 9.16 -5.50
N VAL A 167 -0.77 9.79 -6.23
CA VAL A 167 -0.56 11.12 -6.83
C VAL A 167 -0.27 12.16 -5.74
N GLY A 168 -1.06 12.15 -4.67
CA GLY A 168 -0.90 13.03 -3.53
C GLY A 168 0.47 12.87 -2.86
N SER A 169 0.98 11.66 -2.71
CA SER A 169 2.30 11.39 -2.11
C SER A 169 3.45 11.93 -2.97
N HIS A 170 3.29 11.91 -4.30
CA HIS A 170 4.26 12.45 -5.24
C HIS A 170 4.30 13.99 -5.18
N PHE A 171 3.15 14.65 -5.08
CA PHE A 171 3.06 16.13 -5.10
C PHE A 171 3.07 16.80 -3.73
N ALA A 172 2.50 16.20 -2.70
CA ALA A 172 2.42 16.82 -1.38
C ALA A 172 3.80 16.96 -0.74
N TRP A 173 4.75 16.11 -1.11
CA TRP A 173 6.10 16.16 -0.57
C TRP A 173 6.97 17.25 -1.20
N THR A 174 6.72 17.63 -2.47
CA THR A 174 7.45 18.75 -3.10
C THR A 174 7.11 20.10 -2.47
N ARG A 175 5.97 20.17 -1.76
CA ARG A 175 5.65 21.29 -0.89
C ARG A 175 6.52 21.16 0.36
N THR A 176 7.74 21.70 0.27
CA THR A 176 8.74 21.79 1.33
C THR A 176 8.07 21.86 2.69
N GLN A 177 8.09 20.75 3.44
CA GLN A 177 7.73 20.83 4.83
C GLN A 177 8.72 21.82 5.44
N PRO A 178 8.25 22.94 6.02
CA PRO A 178 9.15 23.86 6.69
C PRO A 178 9.93 23.04 7.71
N ALA A 179 11.26 23.10 7.66
CA ALA A 179 12.15 22.33 8.52
C ALA A 179 11.56 22.34 9.93
N PRO A 180 11.29 21.15 10.53
CA PRO A 180 10.57 21.07 11.79
C PRO A 180 11.29 21.99 12.77
N LYS A 181 10.62 23.08 13.17
CA LYS A 181 11.13 23.97 14.21
C LYS A 181 11.23 23.10 15.45
N HIS A 182 12.42 22.57 15.71
CA HIS A 182 12.73 21.77 16.89
C HIS A 182 12.37 22.64 18.10
N LYS A 183 11.15 22.45 18.62
CA LYS A 183 10.84 22.87 19.98
C LYS A 183 11.67 21.92 20.82
N THR A 184 12.79 22.43 21.31
CA THR A 184 13.60 21.80 22.36
C THR A 184 12.70 21.62 23.57
N LEU A 185 11.98 20.49 23.60
CA LEU A 185 11.28 20.01 24.77
C LEU A 185 12.36 19.77 25.81
N LYS A 186 12.44 20.67 26.80
CA LYS A 186 13.25 20.48 28.01
C LYS A 186 12.81 19.15 28.63
N ARG A 187 13.64 18.12 28.45
CA ARG A 187 13.48 16.79 29.03
C ARG A 187 13.41 16.95 30.54
N ALA A 188 12.23 16.74 31.13
CA ALA A 188 12.16 16.36 32.54
C ALA A 188 12.73 14.95 32.65
N HIS A 189 13.68 14.76 33.57
CA HIS A 189 14.41 13.52 33.79
C HIS A 189 13.46 12.36 34.16
N GLY A 190 13.62 11.22 33.49
CA GLY A 190 13.07 9.93 33.94
C GLY A 190 12.51 9.06 32.82
N ALA A 191 13.08 7.86 32.67
CA ALA A 191 12.67 6.76 31.77
C ALA A 191 13.05 6.89 30.28
N SER A 192 14.22 6.34 29.94
CA SER A 192 14.65 6.04 28.57
C SER A 192 14.01 4.75 28.07
N ILE A 193 13.02 4.86 27.19
CA ILE A 193 12.63 3.80 26.24
C ILE A 193 13.32 4.15 24.91
N PRO A 194 13.93 3.19 24.18
CA PRO A 194 14.55 3.48 22.89
C PRO A 194 13.44 3.80 21.88
N LYS A 195 13.39 5.04 21.40
CA LYS A 195 12.60 5.42 20.23
C LYS A 195 13.53 5.47 19.02
N GLU A 196 13.43 4.46 18.16
CA GLU A 196 13.96 4.50 16.79
C GLU A 196 13.00 5.31 15.90
N ASP A 197 13.06 6.63 16.01
CA ASP A 197 12.48 7.52 14.99
C ASP A 197 13.61 7.95 14.03
N THR A 198 13.94 7.08 13.07
CA THR A 198 14.90 7.38 11.99
C THR A 198 14.26 8.37 11.01
N THR A 199 14.44 9.67 11.23
CA THR A 199 14.13 10.74 10.27
C THR A 199 15.24 10.89 9.23
N ALA A 200 14.95 11.40 8.03
CA ALA A 200 15.95 11.58 6.96
C ALA A 200 17.17 12.46 7.37
N ASP A 201 17.02 13.32 8.39
CA ASP A 201 18.12 14.11 8.96
C ASP A 201 19.10 13.29 9.84
N SER A 202 18.79 12.02 10.12
CA SER A 202 19.65 11.09 10.88
C SER A 202 20.83 10.53 10.08
N LEU A 203 20.95 10.86 8.78
CA LEU A 203 22.11 10.50 7.96
C LEU A 203 23.42 11.17 8.41
N SER A 204 23.36 11.98 9.48
CA SER A 204 24.45 12.79 10.00
C SER A 204 25.21 12.16 11.17
N CYS A 205 25.06 10.87 11.50
CA CYS A 205 25.68 10.28 12.70
C CYS A 205 26.45 8.96 12.49
N SER A 206 27.70 9.00 12.97
CA SER A 206 28.66 7.91 13.23
C SER A 206 29.37 7.28 12.02
N LEU A 207 30.63 7.69 11.83
CA LEU A 207 31.64 7.20 10.88
C LEU A 207 32.09 5.74 11.09
N THR A 208 31.26 4.88 11.68
CA THR A 208 31.62 3.50 12.03
C THR A 208 30.85 2.49 11.17
N ALA A 209 31.56 2.04 10.13
CA ALA A 209 31.51 0.78 9.39
C ALA A 209 30.28 0.37 8.57
N ASN A 210 29.01 0.64 8.93
CA ASN A 210 27.87 0.15 8.14
C ASN A 210 26.67 1.11 8.16
N VAL A 211 26.38 1.75 7.01
CA VAL A 211 25.19 2.61 6.86
C VAL A 211 23.98 1.75 6.54
N HIS A 212 22.89 1.90 7.28
CA HIS A 212 21.63 1.21 7.00
C HIS A 212 20.57 2.22 6.52
N LEU A 213 19.93 1.95 5.38
CA LEU A 213 18.95 2.84 4.77
C LEU A 213 17.69 2.08 4.34
N ASP A 214 16.56 2.41 4.97
CA ASP A 214 15.23 1.89 4.62
C ASP A 214 14.56 2.82 3.59
N LEU A 215 14.56 2.43 2.32
CA LEU A 215 14.04 3.26 1.23
C LEU A 215 12.52 3.37 1.23
N ASP A 216 11.82 2.48 1.94
CA ASP A 216 10.36 2.53 2.09
C ASP A 216 9.88 3.78 2.85
N ARG A 217 10.79 4.44 3.57
CA ARG A 217 10.53 5.71 4.29
C ARG A 217 10.85 6.94 3.46
N ILE A 218 11.51 6.76 2.30
CA ILE A 218 11.92 7.86 1.43
C ILE A 218 10.81 8.08 0.39
N PRO A 219 10.26 9.29 0.26
CA PRO A 219 9.30 9.58 -0.80
C PRO A 219 9.89 9.34 -2.18
N PHE A 220 9.08 8.81 -3.09
CA PHE A 220 9.53 8.42 -4.42
C PHE A 220 10.20 9.57 -5.20
N SER A 221 9.72 10.82 -5.02
CA SER A 221 10.30 12.02 -5.64
C SER A 221 11.74 12.33 -5.19
N HIS A 222 12.15 11.85 -4.02
CA HIS A 222 13.50 12.02 -3.48
C HIS A 222 14.36 10.78 -3.60
N PHE A 223 13.79 9.67 -4.08
CA PHE A 223 14.44 8.37 -4.11
C PHE A 223 15.83 8.42 -4.78
N GLU A 224 15.89 8.95 -6.00
CA GLU A 224 17.15 9.06 -6.75
C GLU A 224 18.14 10.03 -6.08
N THR A 225 17.67 11.19 -5.61
CA THR A 225 18.51 12.16 -4.93
C THR A 225 19.11 11.60 -3.64
N SER A 226 18.34 10.82 -2.87
CA SER A 226 18.83 10.16 -1.65
C SER A 226 19.89 9.10 -1.94
N LEU A 227 19.73 8.32 -3.02
CA LEU A 227 20.76 7.35 -3.44
C LEU A 227 22.05 8.05 -3.94
N LEU A 228 21.91 9.16 -4.66
CA LEU A 228 23.05 9.98 -5.08
C LEU A 228 23.75 10.62 -3.86
N GLN A 229 23.00 11.09 -2.87
CA GLN A 229 23.53 11.64 -1.63
C GLN A 229 24.26 10.55 -0.82
N LEU A 230 23.68 9.35 -0.71
CA LEU A 230 24.35 8.20 -0.10
C LEU A 230 25.68 7.92 -0.81
N ARG A 231 25.68 7.90 -2.15
CA ARG A 231 26.90 7.73 -2.94
C ARG A 231 27.93 8.83 -2.69
N ALA A 232 27.52 10.09 -2.57
CA ALA A 232 28.45 11.18 -2.28
C ALA A 232 29.05 11.07 -0.88
N THR A 233 28.24 10.67 0.11
CA THR A 233 28.60 10.71 1.54
C THR A 233 29.32 9.46 2.05
N LEU A 234 29.08 8.29 1.46
CA LEU A 234 29.71 7.05 1.89
C LEU A 234 31.22 7.11 1.62
N ALA A 235 32.07 6.60 2.53
CA ALA A 235 33.52 6.62 2.34
C ALA A 235 33.97 5.44 1.45
N PRO A 236 35.02 5.59 0.62
CA PRO A 236 35.56 4.46 -0.15
C PRO A 236 35.94 3.28 0.75
N GLY A 237 35.60 2.06 0.34
CA GLY A 237 35.85 0.83 1.10
C GLY A 237 34.83 0.53 2.20
N THR A 238 33.80 1.37 2.39
CA THR A 238 32.73 1.12 3.39
C THR A 238 31.48 0.52 2.75
N PHE A 239 30.64 -0.11 3.57
CA PHE A 239 29.43 -0.79 3.13
C PHE A 239 28.16 -0.01 3.52
N ALA A 240 27.14 -0.14 2.68
CA ALA A 240 25.78 0.26 3.00
C ALA A 240 24.81 -0.90 2.78
N THR A 241 23.86 -1.06 3.70
CA THR A 241 22.74 -1.99 3.61
C THR A 241 21.48 -1.21 3.30
N LEU A 242 20.86 -1.51 2.17
CA LEU A 242 19.64 -0.89 1.70
C LEU A 242 18.50 -1.89 1.84
N GLU A 243 17.42 -1.47 2.48
CA GLU A 243 16.19 -2.26 2.53
C GLU A 243 15.05 -1.55 1.84
N PHE A 244 14.26 -2.29 1.07
CA PHE A 244 13.08 -1.74 0.41
C PHE A 244 12.10 -2.81 -0.02
N THR A 245 10.87 -2.40 -0.22
CA THR A 245 9.77 -3.23 -0.70
C THR A 245 9.45 -2.85 -2.14
N THR A 246 9.07 -3.84 -2.94
CA THR A 246 8.53 -3.65 -4.29
C THR A 246 7.28 -4.49 -4.47
N PRO A 247 6.34 -4.09 -5.34
CA PRO A 247 5.31 -5.00 -5.80
C PRO A 247 5.96 -6.16 -6.58
N ALA A 248 5.31 -7.31 -6.60
CA ALA A 248 5.71 -8.38 -7.50
C ALA A 248 5.41 -8.01 -8.96
N ALA A 249 6.19 -8.56 -9.90
CA ALA A 249 6.10 -8.19 -11.32
C ALA A 249 4.73 -8.45 -11.97
N HIS A 250 3.91 -9.34 -11.39
CA HIS A 250 2.56 -9.64 -11.87
C HIS A 250 1.48 -8.73 -11.28
N VAL A 251 1.81 -7.87 -10.32
CA VAL A 251 0.88 -6.92 -9.70
C VAL A 251 0.85 -5.64 -10.52
N ALA A 252 -0.08 -5.58 -11.47
CA ALA A 252 -0.25 -4.40 -12.34
C ALA A 252 -0.73 -3.17 -11.55
N PHE A 253 -0.34 -1.97 -11.99
CA PHE A 253 -0.74 -0.72 -11.35
C PHE A 253 -2.28 -0.57 -11.31
N LEU A 254 -2.82 -0.21 -10.14
CA LEU A 254 -4.27 -0.10 -9.86
C LEU A 254 -5.10 -1.37 -10.12
N SER A 255 -4.45 -2.54 -10.27
CA SER A 255 -5.15 -3.82 -10.21
C SER A 255 -5.79 -4.05 -8.83
N PRO A 256 -6.75 -4.97 -8.70
CA PRO A 256 -7.25 -5.46 -7.42
C PRO A 256 -6.12 -5.78 -6.41
N GLN A 257 -5.09 -6.48 -6.86
CA GLN A 257 -3.94 -6.87 -6.05
C GLN A 257 -3.11 -5.66 -5.62
N PHE A 258 -2.94 -4.67 -6.51
CA PHE A 258 -2.23 -3.43 -6.18
C PHE A 258 -2.94 -2.64 -5.09
N ASN A 259 -4.26 -2.55 -5.15
CA ASN A 259 -5.03 -1.86 -4.10
C ASN A 259 -4.98 -2.60 -2.77
N ILE A 260 -5.04 -3.93 -2.80
CA ILE A 260 -4.82 -4.77 -1.59
C ILE A 260 -3.40 -4.52 -1.04
N CYS A 261 -2.39 -4.37 -1.90
CA CYS A 261 -1.03 -4.00 -1.50
C CYS A 261 -0.93 -2.59 -0.91
N ALA A 262 -1.79 -1.66 -1.33
CA ALA A 262 -1.72 -0.27 -0.88
C ALA A 262 -2.16 -0.07 0.57
N VAL A 263 -3.04 -0.93 1.10
CA VAL A 263 -3.66 -0.77 2.43
C VAL A 263 -2.67 -0.49 3.55
N PRO A 264 -1.56 -1.26 3.73
CA PRO A 264 -0.65 -1.02 4.84
C PRO A 264 0.12 0.30 4.73
N PHE A 265 0.17 0.92 3.55
CA PHE A 265 0.90 2.16 3.27
C PHE A 265 0.00 3.40 3.23
N LEU A 266 -1.32 3.22 3.18
CA LEU A 266 -2.26 4.35 3.25
C LEU A 266 -2.12 5.10 4.59
N PRO A 267 -2.44 6.41 4.61
CA PRO A 267 -2.43 7.20 5.83
C PRO A 267 -3.32 6.56 6.90
N ARG A 268 -2.74 6.33 8.07
CA ARG A 268 -3.44 5.74 9.22
C ARG A 268 -4.53 6.68 9.73
N GLN A 269 -5.70 6.14 10.01
CA GLN A 269 -6.83 6.95 10.49
C GLN A 269 -6.70 7.26 11.99
N HIS A 270 -6.25 6.28 12.78
CA HIS A 270 -6.19 6.36 14.24
C HIS A 270 -4.77 6.62 14.77
N ILE A 271 -3.73 6.30 13.99
CA ILE A 271 -2.33 6.58 14.36
C ILE A 271 -1.84 7.81 13.61
N ARG A 272 -2.01 8.98 14.22
CA ARG A 272 -1.58 10.26 13.64
C ARG A 272 -0.19 10.65 14.13
N SER A 273 0.83 9.91 13.69
CA SER A 273 2.23 10.33 13.81
C SER A 273 2.79 10.70 12.44
N PRO A 274 3.49 11.85 12.30
CA PRO A 274 4.25 12.12 11.08
C PRO A 274 5.25 11.02 10.75
N SER A 275 5.82 10.36 11.77
CA SER A 275 6.78 9.25 11.59
C SER A 275 6.14 7.95 11.12
N THR A 276 4.81 7.81 11.21
CA THR A 276 4.10 6.60 10.78
C THR A 276 3.52 6.71 9.37
N VAL A 277 3.60 7.88 8.73
CA VAL A 277 3.17 8.07 7.34
C VAL A 277 4.22 7.44 6.43
N ARG A 278 3.85 6.32 5.79
CA ARG A 278 4.70 5.69 4.77
C ARG A 278 4.39 6.31 3.39
N PRO A 279 5.41 6.66 2.59
CA PRO A 279 5.19 7.08 1.20
C PRO A 279 4.72 5.90 0.35
N ALA A 280 4.25 6.19 -0.87
CA ALA A 280 3.85 5.18 -1.86
C ALA A 280 5.04 4.47 -2.54
N THR A 281 6.29 4.81 -2.16
CA THR A 281 7.53 4.25 -2.72
C THR A 281 7.54 2.72 -2.80
N PRO A 282 7.08 1.96 -1.77
CA PRO A 282 7.01 0.49 -1.82
C PRO A 282 6.24 -0.08 -3.01
N LEU A 283 5.33 0.70 -3.60
CA LEU A 283 4.42 0.28 -4.67
C LEU A 283 4.83 0.81 -6.04
N LEU A 284 5.78 1.75 -6.10
CA LEU A 284 6.22 2.40 -7.34
C LEU A 284 7.66 1.99 -7.73
N GLY A 285 8.42 1.45 -6.79
CA GLY A 285 9.78 0.98 -7.03
C GLY A 285 9.84 -0.37 -7.73
N SER A 286 10.94 -0.62 -8.45
CA SER A 286 11.31 -1.95 -8.93
C SER A 286 12.76 -2.25 -8.54
N VAL A 287 13.05 -3.50 -8.19
CA VAL A 287 14.41 -3.91 -7.80
C VAL A 287 15.42 -3.60 -8.89
N HIS A 288 15.05 -3.79 -10.16
CA HIS A 288 15.89 -3.48 -11.31
C HIS A 288 16.28 -1.99 -11.33
N ARG A 289 15.31 -1.08 -11.14
CA ARG A 289 15.57 0.36 -11.13
C ARG A 289 16.48 0.77 -9.98
N VAL A 290 16.30 0.18 -8.80
CA VAL A 290 17.18 0.45 -7.65
C VAL A 290 18.61 0.01 -7.95
N LEU A 291 18.79 -1.22 -8.46
CA LEU A 291 20.11 -1.75 -8.81
C LEU A 291 20.78 -0.91 -9.91
N GLU A 292 20.04 -0.55 -10.95
CA GLU A 292 20.53 0.34 -12.01
C GLU A 292 21.05 1.66 -11.44
N LEU A 293 20.27 2.32 -10.57
CA LEU A 293 20.70 3.57 -9.94
C LEU A 293 21.97 3.40 -9.09
N LEU A 294 22.11 2.26 -8.40
CA LEU A 294 23.27 1.97 -7.56
C LEU A 294 24.53 1.62 -8.35
N THR A 295 24.40 0.96 -9.49
CA THR A 295 25.53 0.49 -10.30
C THR A 295 25.83 1.37 -11.52
N ALA A 296 24.99 2.35 -11.84
CA ALA A 296 25.25 3.27 -12.96
C ALA A 296 26.18 4.43 -12.58
N GLY A 297 27.06 4.80 -13.53
CA GLY A 297 27.89 6.00 -13.47
C GLY A 297 29.34 5.78 -13.00
N PRO A 298 30.16 6.85 -12.99
CA PRO A 298 31.60 6.78 -12.71
C PRO A 298 31.96 6.48 -11.24
N SER A 299 30.98 6.56 -10.34
CA SER A 299 31.13 6.21 -8.92
C SER A 299 30.10 5.15 -8.54
N ALA A 300 29.89 4.18 -9.43
CA ALA A 300 29.03 3.03 -9.21
C ALA A 300 29.43 2.30 -7.92
N PHE A 301 28.45 1.87 -7.15
CA PHE A 301 28.72 0.97 -6.04
C PHE A 301 29.04 -0.43 -6.57
N ALA A 302 29.96 -1.12 -5.90
CA ALA A 302 30.12 -2.56 -6.05
C ALA A 302 28.95 -3.26 -5.32
N LEU A 303 28.24 -4.11 -6.06
CA LEU A 303 27.12 -4.88 -5.51
C LEU A 303 27.67 -6.14 -4.83
N GLU A 304 27.49 -6.24 -3.51
CA GLU A 304 28.02 -7.36 -2.72
C GLU A 304 26.97 -8.45 -2.50
N ASN A 305 25.72 -8.06 -2.23
CA ASN A 305 24.63 -9.01 -2.04
C ASN A 305 23.28 -8.40 -2.45
N VAL A 306 22.41 -9.22 -3.03
CA VAL A 306 21.00 -8.92 -3.27
C VAL A 306 20.20 -10.11 -2.78
N SER A 307 19.42 -9.92 -1.74
CA SER A 307 18.65 -11.00 -1.11
C SER A 307 17.18 -10.63 -1.00
N ASN A 308 16.32 -11.59 -1.31
CA ASN A 308 14.90 -11.52 -1.03
C ASN A 308 14.67 -12.04 0.39
N VAL A 309 14.22 -11.16 1.29
CA VAL A 309 13.98 -11.47 2.72
C VAL A 309 12.49 -11.48 3.07
N SER A 310 11.61 -11.59 2.06
CA SER A 310 10.15 -11.47 2.23
C SER A 310 9.60 -12.42 3.30
N ARG A 311 10.07 -13.67 3.32
CA ARG A 311 9.63 -14.67 4.30
C ARG A 311 10.03 -14.28 5.72
N THR A 312 11.31 -13.99 5.95
CA THR A 312 11.82 -13.60 7.26
C THR A 312 11.12 -12.33 7.77
N TYR A 313 10.88 -11.37 6.87
CA TYR A 313 10.17 -10.14 7.19
C TYR A 313 8.68 -10.40 7.54
N ALA A 314 8.00 -11.27 6.79
CA ALA A 314 6.62 -11.69 7.09
C ALA A 314 6.51 -12.38 8.46
N GLU A 315 7.45 -13.28 8.77
CA GLU A 315 7.53 -13.97 10.06
C GLU A 315 7.76 -12.96 11.20
N ALA A 316 8.64 -11.97 11.01
CA ALA A 316 8.89 -10.90 11.98
C ALA A 316 7.66 -10.00 12.22
N LEU A 317 6.93 -9.64 11.15
CA LEU A 317 5.67 -8.89 11.24
C LEU A 317 4.59 -9.70 11.98
N GLY A 318 4.48 -10.99 11.70
CA GLY A 318 3.58 -11.91 12.40
C GLY A 318 3.90 -11.99 13.89
N ALA A 319 5.18 -12.16 14.24
CA ALA A 319 5.64 -12.19 15.63
C ALA A 319 5.39 -10.85 16.34
N ALA A 320 5.60 -9.71 15.67
CA ALA A 320 5.30 -8.39 16.22
C ALA A 320 3.79 -8.19 16.46
N ALA A 321 2.95 -8.66 15.54
CA ALA A 321 1.49 -8.64 15.69
C ALA A 321 1.00 -9.53 16.84
N ALA A 322 1.59 -10.72 17.01
CA ALA A 322 1.32 -11.61 18.13
C ALA A 322 1.77 -10.99 19.46
N ARG A 323 2.97 -10.40 19.52
CA ARG A 323 3.44 -9.68 20.71
C ARG A 323 2.49 -8.57 21.11
N LEU A 324 2.02 -7.74 20.16
CA LEU A 324 1.04 -6.68 20.46
C LEU A 324 -0.33 -7.22 20.91
N LYS A 325 -0.68 -8.47 20.57
CA LYS A 325 -1.91 -9.13 21.03
C LYS A 325 -1.76 -9.72 22.44
N ASP A 326 -0.69 -10.49 22.65
CA ASP A 326 -0.55 -11.43 23.75
C ASP A 326 0.23 -10.83 24.94
N ASP A 327 1.20 -9.94 24.69
CA ASP A 327 1.90 -9.20 25.74
C ASP A 327 1.01 -8.07 26.28
N ARG A 328 0.49 -8.27 27.50
CA ARG A 328 -0.35 -7.29 28.19
C ARG A 328 0.35 -5.94 28.37
N ALA A 329 1.64 -5.91 28.69
CA ALA A 329 2.36 -4.67 28.93
C ALA A 329 2.52 -3.87 27.62
N ALA A 330 2.98 -4.53 26.55
CA ALA A 330 3.08 -3.91 25.23
C ALA A 330 1.72 -3.40 24.73
N ARG A 331 0.67 -4.20 24.88
CA ARG A 331 -0.71 -3.83 24.52
C ARG A 331 -1.21 -2.63 25.31
N THR A 332 -1.06 -2.63 26.64
CA THR A 332 -1.51 -1.53 27.50
C THR A 332 -0.77 -0.24 27.18
N ALA A 333 0.55 -0.29 27.00
CA ALA A 333 1.34 0.89 26.62
C ALA A 333 0.90 1.46 25.26
N PHE A 334 0.67 0.60 24.27
CA PHE A 334 0.22 1.04 22.94
C PHE A 334 -1.18 1.67 22.99
N ILE A 335 -2.13 1.04 23.68
CA ILE A 335 -3.50 1.56 23.86
C ILE A 335 -3.49 2.89 24.61
N GLN A 336 -2.62 3.05 25.61
CA GLN A 336 -2.48 4.34 26.31
C GLN A 336 -2.01 5.46 25.38
N GLN A 337 -1.21 5.13 24.37
CA GLN A 337 -0.66 6.11 23.43
C GLN A 337 -1.61 6.40 22.24
N TRP A 338 -2.30 5.39 21.72
CA TRP A 338 -3.03 5.47 20.44
C TRP A 338 -4.48 4.98 20.52
N GLU A 339 -4.99 4.77 21.73
CA GLU A 339 -6.31 4.20 22.01
C GLU A 339 -6.47 2.75 21.48
N ILE A 340 -7.63 2.17 21.74
CA ILE A 340 -7.94 0.79 21.33
C ILE A 340 -8.04 0.65 19.81
N THR A 341 -8.54 1.68 19.13
CA THR A 341 -8.70 1.71 17.67
C THR A 341 -7.35 1.76 16.96
N GLY A 342 -6.41 2.58 17.44
CA GLY A 342 -5.04 2.59 16.94
C GLY A 342 -4.32 1.27 17.15
N TRP A 343 -4.52 0.62 18.31
CA TRP A 343 -3.99 -0.73 18.55
C TRP A 343 -4.55 -1.78 17.56
N ARG A 344 -5.87 -1.74 17.29
CA ARG A 344 -6.53 -2.63 16.31
C ARG A 344 -6.00 -2.39 14.89
N GLU A 345 -5.94 -1.12 14.48
CA GLU A 345 -5.40 -0.71 13.18
C GLU A 345 -3.96 -1.20 13.02
N GLN A 346 -3.07 -0.97 13.99
CA GLN A 346 -1.68 -1.42 13.89
C GLN A 346 -1.55 -2.94 13.77
N ARG A 347 -2.32 -3.70 14.56
CA ARG A 347 -2.32 -5.17 14.48
C ARG A 347 -2.82 -5.67 13.14
N LEU A 348 -3.92 -5.09 12.63
CA LEU A 348 -4.45 -5.42 11.32
C LEU A 348 -3.39 -5.18 10.25
N MET A 349 -2.73 -4.03 10.28
CA MET A 349 -1.82 -3.63 9.21
C MET A 349 -0.54 -4.45 9.17
N MET A 350 -0.01 -4.87 10.32
CA MET A 350 1.13 -5.80 10.34
C MET A 350 0.73 -7.19 9.82
N GLY A 351 -0.44 -7.70 10.23
CA GLY A 351 -0.96 -8.98 9.73
C GLY A 351 -1.26 -8.95 8.23
N TRP A 352 -1.84 -7.84 7.76
CA TRP A 352 -2.12 -7.57 6.35
C TRP A 352 -0.82 -7.55 5.54
N GLU A 353 0.17 -6.76 5.99
CA GLU A 353 1.48 -6.68 5.34
C GLU A 353 2.19 -8.04 5.31
N ALA A 354 2.20 -8.79 6.42
CA ALA A 354 2.77 -10.14 6.45
C ALA A 354 2.09 -11.10 5.46
N ALA A 355 0.76 -11.01 5.34
CA ALA A 355 0.00 -11.82 4.39
C ALA A 355 0.33 -11.46 2.93
N LEU A 356 0.55 -10.17 2.60
CA LEU A 356 0.97 -9.73 1.25
C LEU A 356 2.33 -10.32 0.83
N PHE A 357 3.29 -10.40 1.74
CA PHE A 357 4.57 -11.08 1.49
C PHE A 357 4.40 -12.59 1.37
N SER A 358 3.50 -13.18 2.16
CA SER A 358 3.23 -14.63 2.14
C SER A 358 2.60 -15.08 0.82
N VAL A 359 1.71 -14.28 0.22
CA VAL A 359 1.12 -14.56 -1.10
C VAL A 359 2.02 -14.15 -2.27
N GLY A 360 3.13 -13.46 -2.00
CA GLY A 360 4.06 -12.99 -3.02
C GLY A 360 3.53 -11.81 -3.83
N TYR A 361 2.61 -11.00 -3.30
CA TYR A 361 2.20 -9.74 -3.93
C TYR A 361 3.18 -8.60 -3.67
N LEU A 362 3.85 -8.65 -2.51
CA LEU A 362 4.98 -7.78 -2.18
C LEU A 362 6.26 -8.59 -2.06
N THR A 363 7.40 -7.95 -2.31
CA THR A 363 8.73 -8.51 -2.10
C THR A 363 9.61 -7.54 -1.32
N ARG A 364 10.23 -8.01 -0.23
CA ARG A 364 11.19 -7.25 0.57
C ARG A 364 12.61 -7.64 0.16
N TRP A 365 13.41 -6.64 -0.17
CA TRP A 365 14.79 -6.78 -0.62
C TRP A 365 15.75 -6.20 0.42
N VAL A 366 16.88 -6.89 0.59
CA VAL A 366 18.06 -6.36 1.28
C VAL A 366 19.21 -6.39 0.29
N VAL A 367 19.76 -5.21 0.01
CA VAL A 367 20.86 -5.00 -0.93
C VAL A 367 22.06 -4.46 -0.16
N VAL A 368 23.18 -5.17 -0.22
CA VAL A 368 24.46 -4.73 0.36
C VAL A 368 25.34 -4.21 -0.76
N VAL A 369 25.79 -2.98 -0.61
CA VAL A 369 26.68 -2.31 -1.55
C VAL A 369 27.96 -1.84 -0.87
N ARG A 370 29.05 -1.78 -1.61
CA ARG A 370 30.33 -1.20 -1.20
C ARG A 370 30.71 -0.05 -2.12
N LYS A 371 31.25 1.03 -1.55
CA LYS A 371 31.77 2.15 -2.34
C LYS A 371 33.23 1.97 -2.75
#